data_AF-A0A3A5HA45-F1
#
_entry.id   AF-A0A3A5HA45-F1
#
_cell.length_a   1.000
_cell.length_b   1.000
_cell.length_c   1.000
_cell.angle_alpha   90.00
_cell.angle_beta   90.00
_cell.angle_gamma   90.00
#
_symmetry.space_group_name_H-M   'P 1'
#
loop_
_entity.id
_entity.type
_entity.pdbx_description
1 polymer ?
#
loop_
_entity_poly.entity_id
_entity_poly.type
_entity_poly.pdbx_seq_one_letter_code
_entity_poly.pdbx_strand_id
1 'polypeptide(L)' 'MAPDEQLRELIHRSAHDLRTPLTAIMASVEMLDDEIEDPDLKRLSSNALAASKRMAAMICAMVAEGDALDGTP' A
#
# COMPACT_ATOMS: atom_id res chain seq x y z
N MET A 1 -23.84 -14.90 3.95
CA MET A 1 -22.87 -14.29 3.03
C MET A 1 -22.30 -15.37 2.13
N ALA A 2 -22.24 -15.12 0.82
CA ALA A 2 -21.54 -16.01 -0.10
C ALA A 2 -20.03 -16.03 0.22
N PRO A 3 -19.28 -17.09 -0.12
CA PRO A 3 -17.83 -17.13 0.08
C PRO A 3 -17.09 -15.94 -0.57
N ASP A 4 -17.54 -15.51 -1.75
CA ASP A 4 -16.95 -14.38 -2.48
C ASP A 4 -17.18 -13.05 -1.77
N GLU A 5 -18.34 -12.91 -1.09
CA GLU A 5 -18.69 -11.73 -0.30
C GLU A 5 -17.80 -11.61 0.95
N GLN A 6 -17.51 -12.73 1.61
CA GLN A 6 -16.59 -12.76 2.76
C GLN A 6 -15.14 -12.44 2.35
N LEU A 7 -14.70 -12.98 1.21
CA LEU A 7 -13.37 -12.68 0.67
C LEU A 7 -13.23 -11.20 0.32
N ARG A 8 -14.25 -10.61 -0.30
CA ARG A 8 -14.30 -9.19 -0.63
C ARG A 8 -14.22 -8.31 0.61
N GLU A 9 -15.01 -8.60 1.64
CA GLU A 9 -14.98 -7.84 2.89
C GLU A 9 -13.61 -7.93 3.57
N LEU A 10 -12.99 -9.11 3.56
CA LEU A 10 -11.64 -9.32 4.08
C LEU A 10 -10.60 -8.48 3.32
N ILE A 11 -10.66 -8.46 1.98
CA ILE A 11 -9.76 -7.67 1.13
C ILE A 11 -9.91 -6.18 1.43
N HIS A 12 -11.15 -5.67 1.46
CA HIS A 12 -11.43 -4.25 1.72
C HIS A 12 -10.96 -3.81 3.10
N ARG A 13 -11.27 -4.60 4.13
CA ARG A 13 -10.84 -4.32 5.51
C ARG A 13 -9.32 -4.34 5.63
N SER A 14 -8.67 -5.36 5.09
CA SER A 14 -7.21 -5.47 5.13
C SER A 14 -6.54 -4.31 4.38
N ALA A 15 -7.07 -3.93 3.22
CA ALA A 15 -6.54 -2.81 2.44
C ALA A 15 -6.67 -1.47 3.19
N HIS A 16 -7.80 -1.23 3.85
CA HIS A 16 -8.00 -0.05 4.68
C HIS A 16 -7.01 0.00 5.85
N ASP A 17 -6.90 -1.10 6.59
CA ASP A 17 -6.04 -1.20 7.76
C ASP A 17 -4.55 -1.09 7.38
N LEU A 18 -4.15 -1.50 6.17
CA LEU A 18 -2.79 -1.36 5.65
C LEU A 18 -2.49 0.03 5.06
N ARG A 19 -3.47 0.72 4.46
CA ARG A 19 -3.27 2.05 3.86
C ARG A 19 -2.84 3.10 4.88
N THR A 20 -3.42 3.04 6.09
CA THR A 20 -3.13 3.99 7.16
C THR A 20 -1.66 3.96 7.62
N PRO A 21 -1.10 2.82 8.06
CA PRO A 21 0.31 2.75 8.45
C PRO A 21 1.25 2.96 7.26
N LEU A 22 0.89 2.51 6.05
CA LEU A 22 1.72 2.73 4.86
C LEU A 22 1.84 4.22 4.51
N THR A 23 0.74 4.97 4.63
CA THR A 23 0.73 6.42 4.43
C THR A 23 1.63 7.13 5.45
N ALA A 24 1.57 6.72 6.72
CA ALA A 24 2.46 7.24 7.76
C ALA A 24 3.94 6.94 7.48
N ILE A 25 4.26 5.73 7.01
CA ILE A 25 5.63 5.35 6.61
C ILE A 25 6.09 6.21 5.43
N MET A 26 5.27 6.36 4.38
CA MET A 26 5.62 7.17 3.21
C MET A 26 5.91 8.62 3.60
N ALA A 27 5.02 9.24 4.39
CA ALA A 27 5.23 10.60 4.87
C ALA A 27 6.49 10.74 5.72
N SER A 28 6.75 9.78 6.61
CA SER A 28 7.95 9.79 7.45
C SER A 28 9.23 9.67 6.62
N VAL A 29 9.24 8.80 5.61
CA VAL A 29 10.40 8.63 4.71
C VAL A 29 10.58 9.86 3.82
N GLU A 30 9.51 10.45 3.30
CA GLU A 30 9.59 11.68 2.49
C GLU A 30 10.16 12.85 3.30
N MET A 31 9.72 13.03 4.55
CA MET A 31 10.26 14.04 5.45
C MET A 31 11.73 13.80 5.79
N LEU A 32 12.12 12.55 6.04
CA LEU A 32 13.52 12.19 6.30
C LEU A 32 14.40 12.39 5.07
N ASP A 33 13.90 12.06 3.87
CA ASP A 33 14.66 12.18 2.64
C ASP A 33 15.16 13.62 2.44
N ASP A 34 14.33 14.62 2.73
CA ASP A 34 14.67 16.04 2.61
C ASP A 34 15.81 16.48 3.55
N GLU A 35 16.04 15.77 4.66
CA GLU A 35 17.06 16.10 5.67
C GLU A 35 18.37 15.30 5.52
N ILE A 36 18.42 14.29 4.64
CA ILE A 36 19.59 13.41 4.49
C ILE A 36 20.62 13.99 3.51
N GLU A 37 21.80 14.32 4.03
CA GLU A 37 22.97 14.74 3.24
C GLU A 37 23.87 13.57 2.82
N ASP A 38 23.90 12.49 3.61
CA ASP A 38 24.73 11.31 3.34
C ASP A 38 24.18 10.55 2.11
N PRO A 39 24.99 10.36 1.04
CA PRO A 39 24.54 9.72 -0.20
C PRO A 39 24.06 8.26 -0.03
N ASP A 40 24.68 7.51 0.88
CA ASP A 40 24.31 6.12 1.11
C ASP A 40 22.97 6.03 1.85
N LEU A 41 22.78 6.89 2.86
CA LEU A 41 21.50 7.02 3.54
C LEU A 41 20.40 7.52 2.59
N LYS A 42 20.71 8.47 1.69
CA LYS A 42 19.78 8.99 0.69
C LYS A 42 19.31 7.88 -0.24
N ARG A 43 20.22 7.00 -0.67
CA ARG A 43 19.89 5.82 -1.48
C ARG A 43 18.98 4.84 -0.73
N LEU A 44 19.24 4.61 0.56
CA LEU A 44 18.39 3.74 1.38
C LEU A 44 16.99 4.32 1.56
N SER A 45 16.88 5.61 1.85
CA SER A 45 15.61 6.35 1.95
C SER A 45 14.82 6.28 0.64
N SER A 46 15.47 6.58 -0.49
CA SER A 46 14.86 6.46 -1.82
C SER A 46 14.34 5.05 -2.12
N ASN A 47 15.09 4.01 -1.72
CA ASN A 47 14.66 2.62 -1.87
C ASN A 47 13.45 2.29 -0.99
N ALA A 48 13.44 2.77 0.26
CA ALA A 48 12.32 2.58 1.17
C ALA A 48 11.05 3.25 0.61
N LEU A 49 11.15 4.50 0.16
CA LEU A 49 10.03 5.21 -0.45
C LEU A 49 9.49 4.50 -1.70
N ALA A 50 10.39 4.03 -2.57
CA ALA A 50 10.01 3.27 -3.76
C ALA A 50 9.30 1.96 -3.39
N ALA A 51 9.78 1.24 -2.37
CA ALA A 51 9.13 0.03 -1.88
C ALA A 51 7.74 0.32 -1.29
N SER A 52 7.58 1.39 -0.50
CA SER A 52 6.29 1.81 0.04
C SER A 52 5.29 2.18 -1.06
N LYS A 53 5.74 2.90 -2.10
CA LYS A 53 4.90 3.21 -3.28
C LYS A 53 4.45 1.94 -4.02
N ARG A 54 5.33 0.95 -4.16
CA ARG A 54 4.97 -0.36 -4.73
C ARG A 54 3.94 -1.09 -3.86
N MET A 55 4.08 -1.07 -2.53
CA MET A 55 3.09 -1.65 -1.62
C MET A 55 1.71 -0.99 -1.79
N ALA A 56 1.67 0.33 -1.92
CA ALA A 56 0.41 1.06 -2.12
C ALA A 56 -0.26 0.62 -3.43
N ALA A 57 0.51 0.46 -4.52
CA ALA A 57 0.00 -0.02 -5.79
C ALA A 57 -0.54 -1.47 -5.68
N MET A 58 0.15 -2.36 -4.98
CA MET A 58 -0.33 -3.73 -4.75
C MET A 58 -1.62 -3.76 -3.94
N ILE A 59 -1.76 -2.92 -2.90
CA ILE A 59 -3.00 -2.81 -2.12
C ILE A 59 -4.15 -2.34 -3.00
N CYS A 60 -3.92 -1.34 -3.86
CA CYS A 60 -4.94 -0.89 -4.80
C CYS A 60 -5.32 -1.97 -5.82
N ALA A 61 -4.36 -2.75 -6.32
CA ALA A 61 -4.63 -3.85 -7.23
C ALA A 61 -5.49 -4.95 -6.57
N MET A 62 -5.17 -5.35 -5.34
CA MET A 62 -5.96 -6.34 -4.59
C MET A 62 -7.42 -5.90 -4.41
N VAL A 63 -7.65 -4.62 -4.10
CA VAL A 63 -9.01 -4.07 -3.98
C VAL A 63 -9.74 -4.10 -5.32
N ALA A 64 -9.07 -3.70 -6.40
CA ALA A 64 -9.65 -3.73 -7.74
C ALA A 64 -10.01 -5.15 -8.20
N GLU A 65 -9.17 -6.14 -7.90
CA GLU A 65 -9.43 -7.56 -8.16
C GLU A 65 -10.61 -8.08 -7.32
N GLY A 66 -10.68 -7.68 -6.05
CA GLY A 66 -11.81 -8.03 -5.17
C GLY A 66 -13.15 -7.46 -5.64
N ASP A 67 -13.15 -6.28 -6.26
CA ASP A 67 -14.35 -5.68 -6.85
C ASP A 67 -14.73 -6.31 -8.21
N ALA A 68 -13.77 -6.88 -8.94
CA ALA A 68 -14.04 -7.54 -10.23
C ALA A 68 -14.79 -8.89 -10.10
N LEU A 69 -14.80 -9.49 -8.90
CA LEU A 69 -15.58 -10.70 -8.59
C LEU A 69 -17.11 -10.46 -8.60
N ASP A 70 -17.55 -9.21 -8.65
CA ASP A 70 -18.96 -8.77 -8.71
C ASP A 70 -19.56 -8.90 -10.14
N GLY A 71 -18.72 -9.15 -11.15
CA GLY A 71 -19.05 -8.97 -12.58
C GLY A 71 -19.37 -10.23 -13.39
N THR A 72 -19.50 -11.42 -12.79
CA THR A 72 -19.96 -12.61 -13.54
C THR A 72 -21.46 -12.50 -13.84
N PRO A 73 -21.90 -12.56 -15.12
CA PRO A 73 -23.31 -12.63 -15.48
C PRO A 73 -23.98 -13.92 -14.97
#